data_AF-A0A1Y2D002-F1
#
_entry.id   AF-A0A1Y2D002-F1
#
_cell.length_a   1.000
_cell.length_b   1.000
_cell.length_c   1.000
_cell.angle_alpha   90.00
_cell.angle_beta   90.00
_cell.angle_gamma   90.00
#
_symmetry.space_group_name_H-M   'P 1'
#
loop_
_entity.id
_entity.type
_entity.pdbx_description
1 polymer ?
#
loop_
_entity_poly.entity_id
_entity_poly.type
_entity_poly.pdbx_seq_one_letter_code
_entity_poly.pdbx_strand_id
1 'polypeptide(L)'
;MNISDKFTLSLASTAVSGSGKKESWRDTSNQKSLADEYDYVMFGKVYKYDETGGKNKATVYVSFGGLLLMITGEPVDVLVGQEIYLLMRKNT
;
A
#
# COMPACT_ATOMS: atom_id res chain seq x y z
N MET A 1 10.62 8.90 12.28
CA MET A 1 9.95 7.86 13.09
C MET A 1 10.77 7.65 14.33
N ASN A 2 10.21 7.96 15.48
CA ASN A 2 10.80 7.67 16.77
C ASN A 2 10.08 6.48 17.41
N ILE A 3 10.74 5.86 18.39
CA ILE A 3 10.09 4.86 19.24
C ILE A 3 8.85 5.52 19.87
N SER A 4 7.73 4.79 19.90
CA SER A 4 6.41 5.24 20.37
C SER A 4 5.65 6.24 19.47
N ASP A 5 6.16 6.59 18.29
CA ASP A 5 5.36 7.32 17.30
C ASP A 5 4.14 6.48 16.87
N LYS A 6 2.97 7.13 16.84
CA LYS A 6 1.76 6.57 16.23
C LYS A 6 1.67 7.06 14.78
N PHE A 7 1.32 6.16 13.88
CA PHE A 7 1.13 6.48 12.48
C PHE A 7 -0.07 5.73 11.93
N THR A 8 -0.64 6.27 10.86
CA THR A 8 -1.65 5.59 10.06
C THR A 8 -0.95 5.04 8.82
N LEU A 9 -1.19 3.76 8.54
CA LEU A 9 -0.76 3.10 7.31
C LEU A 9 -1.99 2.67 6.54
N SER A 10 -2.02 2.96 5.24
CA SER A 10 -3.12 2.62 4.34
C SER A 10 -2.58 2.04 3.05
N LEU A 11 -3.32 1.08 2.50
CA LEU A 11 -3.00 0.38 1.26
C LEU A 11 -4.06 0.72 0.22
N ALA A 12 -3.64 1.11 -0.98
CA ALA A 12 -4.55 1.48 -2.06
C ALA A 12 -4.12 0.86 -3.39
N SER A 13 -5.09 0.48 -4.22
CA SER A 13 -4.83 0.01 -5.59
C SER A 13 -4.66 1.15 -6.59
N THR A 14 -5.08 2.37 -6.24
CA THR A 14 -4.95 3.59 -7.05
C THR A 14 -4.54 4.78 -6.17
N ALA A 15 -3.62 5.62 -6.66
CA ALA A 15 -3.20 6.85 -5.99
C ALA A 15 -4.04 8.09 -6.40
N VAL A 16 -4.75 8.02 -7.53
CA VAL A 16 -5.55 9.14 -8.06
C VAL A 16 -7.02 8.94 -7.70
N SER A 17 -7.61 9.97 -7.07
CA SER A 17 -9.05 10.08 -6.86
C SER A 17 -9.73 10.49 -8.16
N GLY A 18 -9.84 9.59 -9.16
CA GLY A 18 -10.57 9.98 -10.38
C GLY A 18 -10.54 9.08 -11.61
N SER A 19 -9.57 8.17 -11.79
CA SER A 19 -9.59 7.28 -12.96
C SER A 19 -8.66 6.09 -12.76
N GLY A 20 -9.23 4.89 -12.62
CA GLY A 20 -8.49 3.63 -12.44
C GLY A 20 -7.75 3.12 -13.67
N LYS A 21 -7.21 4.00 -14.52
CA LYS A 21 -6.41 3.60 -15.68
C LYS A 21 -4.94 3.55 -15.30
N LYS A 22 -4.28 2.44 -15.65
CA LYS A 22 -2.82 2.28 -15.58
C LYS A 22 -2.18 3.22 -16.60
N GLU A 23 -1.99 4.48 -16.22
CA GLU A 23 -1.22 5.42 -17.01
C GLU A 23 0.28 5.25 -16.73
N SER A 24 1.10 5.49 -17.75
CA SER A 24 2.54 5.69 -17.57
C SER A 24 2.77 6.75 -16.51
N TRP A 25 3.83 6.60 -15.71
CA TRP A 25 4.24 7.62 -14.76
C TRP A 25 4.33 8.99 -15.44
N ARG A 26 3.69 9.98 -14.83
CA ARG A 26 3.64 11.38 -15.25
C ARG A 26 3.76 12.24 -14.00
N ASP A 27 4.34 13.41 -14.15
CA ASP A 27 4.32 14.41 -13.09
C ASP A 27 2.89 14.91 -12.90
N THR A 28 2.27 14.56 -11.78
CA THR A 28 0.91 14.96 -11.41
C THR A 28 0.90 16.04 -10.35
N SER A 29 1.98 16.81 -10.18
CA SER A 29 2.05 17.93 -9.21
C SER A 29 0.91 18.95 -9.32
N ASN A 30 0.27 19.06 -10.50
CA ASN A 30 -0.90 19.92 -10.73
C ASN A 30 -2.26 19.24 -10.46
N GLN A 31 -2.30 17.98 -10.03
CA GLN A 31 -3.53 17.22 -9.77
C GLN A 31 -3.58 16.76 -8.31
N LYS A 32 -4.71 17.03 -7.65
CA LYS A 32 -4.95 16.54 -6.29
C LYS A 32 -5.00 15.02 -6.28
N SER A 33 -4.22 14.38 -5.42
CA SER A 33 -4.11 12.93 -5.30
C SER A 33 -4.20 12.50 -3.83
N LEU A 34 -4.35 11.19 -3.58
CA LEU A 34 -4.26 10.67 -2.22
C LEU A 34 -2.88 10.92 -1.61
N ALA A 35 -1.83 11.09 -2.43
CA ALA A 35 -0.48 11.36 -1.93
C ALA A 35 -0.39 12.70 -1.17
N ASP A 36 -1.24 13.67 -1.47
CA ASP A 36 -1.21 14.99 -0.84
C ASP A 36 -1.64 14.96 0.65
N GLU A 37 -2.33 13.89 1.06
CA GLU A 37 -2.84 13.72 2.43
C GLU A 37 -1.92 12.87 3.33
N TYR A 38 -0.80 12.39 2.80
CA TYR A 38 0.12 11.49 3.49
C TYR A 38 1.57 11.99 3.40
N ASP A 39 2.35 11.72 4.45
CA ASP A 39 3.74 12.15 4.55
C ASP A 39 4.69 11.27 3.73
N TYR A 40 4.27 10.05 3.40
CA TYR A 40 5.10 9.06 2.74
C TYR A 40 4.27 8.15 1.83
N VAL A 41 4.77 7.93 0.61
CA VAL A 41 4.12 7.10 -0.42
C VAL A 41 5.15 6.16 -1.05
N MET A 42 4.79 4.88 -1.20
CA MET A 42 5.55 3.91 -1.99
C MET A 42 4.67 3.20 -2.99
N PHE A 43 5.23 2.86 -4.16
CA PHE A 43 4.60 1.98 -5.13
C PHE A 43 5.32 0.63 -5.15
N GLY A 44 4.54 -0.45 -5.05
CA GLY A 44 5.07 -1.79 -4.94
C GLY A 44 4.16 -2.84 -5.54
N LYS A 45 4.59 -4.10 -5.42
CA LYS A 45 3.90 -5.25 -5.98
C LYS A 45 3.79 -6.36 -4.95
N VAL A 46 2.61 -6.95 -4.86
CA VAL A 46 2.38 -8.14 -4.05
C VAL A 46 3.10 -9.31 -4.70
N TYR A 47 3.99 -9.97 -3.98
CA TYR A 47 4.77 -11.09 -4.54
C TYR A 47 4.41 -12.44 -3.92
N LYS A 48 3.75 -12.44 -2.74
CA LYS A 48 3.24 -13.66 -2.10
C LYS A 48 1.97 -13.33 -1.31
N TYR A 49 1.01 -14.23 -1.36
CA TYR A 49 -0.21 -14.20 -0.55
C TYR A 49 -0.42 -15.61 0.03
N ASP A 50 -0.68 -15.69 1.32
CA ASP A 50 -0.63 -16.95 2.08
C ASP A 50 -1.83 -17.04 3.04
N GLU A 51 -2.74 -17.98 2.78
CA GLU A 51 -3.96 -18.23 3.57
C GLU A 51 -3.82 -19.44 4.51
N THR A 52 -2.61 -19.98 4.65
CA THR A 52 -2.39 -21.25 5.38
C THR A 52 -2.51 -21.10 6.90
N GLY A 53 -2.75 -19.89 7.42
CA GLY A 53 -2.74 -19.53 8.85
C GLY A 53 -4.00 -19.91 9.65
N GLY A 54 -4.94 -20.64 9.05
CA GLY A 54 -6.22 -21.04 9.66
C GLY A 54 -7.42 -20.28 9.10
N LYS A 55 -8.64 -20.61 9.58
CA LYS A 55 -9.91 -20.22 8.93
C LYS A 55 -10.16 -18.72 8.71
N ASN A 56 -9.44 -17.82 9.38
CA ASN A 56 -9.66 -16.37 9.32
C ASN A 56 -8.35 -15.56 9.30
N LYS A 57 -7.24 -16.12 8.79
CA LYS A 57 -5.97 -15.38 8.73
C LYS A 57 -5.30 -15.51 7.37
N ALA A 58 -4.93 -14.36 6.81
CA ALA A 58 -4.10 -14.28 5.61
C ALA A 58 -2.83 -13.47 5.90
N THR A 59 -1.75 -13.79 5.20
CA THR A 59 -0.50 -13.04 5.21
C THR A 59 -0.17 -12.54 3.80
N VAL A 60 -0.02 -11.23 3.66
CA VAL A 60 0.33 -10.56 2.41
C VAL A 60 1.78 -10.13 2.46
N TYR A 61 2.52 -10.39 1.39
CA TYR A 61 3.90 -9.95 1.22
C TYR A 61 4.02 -9.01 0.02
N VAL A 62 4.61 -7.84 0.25
CA VAL A 62 4.72 -6.76 -0.73
C VAL A 62 6.19 -6.34 -0.86
N SER A 63 6.63 -6.07 -2.10
CA SER A 63 7.94 -5.52 -2.39
C SER A 63 7.80 -4.13 -3.02
N PHE A 64 8.49 -3.16 -2.45
CA PHE A 64 8.58 -1.77 -2.93
C PHE A 64 10.02 -1.54 -3.43
N GLY A 65 10.35 -2.12 -4.59
CA GLY A 65 11.69 -1.98 -5.18
C GLY A 65 12.83 -2.59 -4.36
N GLY A 66 12.55 -3.62 -3.57
CA GLY A 66 13.53 -4.28 -2.68
C GLY A 66 13.26 -4.04 -1.19
N LEU A 67 12.43 -3.06 -0.84
CA LEU A 67 11.91 -2.90 0.52
C LEU A 67 10.75 -3.88 0.73
N LEU A 68 10.88 -4.76 1.72
CA LEU A 68 9.92 -5.83 1.96
C LEU A 68 8.94 -5.45 3.09
N LEU A 69 7.66 -5.76 2.87
CA LEU A 69 6.59 -5.62 3.85
C LEU A 69 5.85 -6.95 3.99
N MET A 70 5.54 -7.32 5.22
CA MET A 70 4.70 -8.47 5.56
C MET A 70 3.59 -8.01 6.50
N ILE A 71 2.34 -8.32 6.14
CA ILE A 71 1.15 -7.99 6.93
C ILE A 71 0.35 -9.27 7.12
N THR A 72 0.04 -9.59 8.38
CA THR A 72 -0.86 -10.69 8.74
C THR A 72 -2.11 -10.13 9.39
N GLY A 73 -3.28 -10.57 8.94
CA GLY A 73 -4.57 -10.09 9.45
C GLY A 73 -5.73 -10.90 8.94
N GLU A 74 -6.91 -10.29 8.94
CA GLU A 74 -8.10 -10.85 8.29
C GLU A 74 -7.87 -10.96 6.77
N PRO A 75 -8.45 -11.97 6.09
CA PRO A 75 -8.33 -12.11 4.65
C PRO A 75 -8.82 -10.86 3.91
N VAL A 76 -8.04 -10.44 2.93
CA VAL A 76 -8.35 -9.30 2.06
C VAL A 76 -8.27 -9.75 0.62
N ASP A 77 -9.12 -9.19 -0.24
CA ASP A 77 -9.12 -9.50 -1.67
C ASP A 77 -7.92 -8.81 -2.36
N VAL A 78 -6.80 -9.54 -2.42
CA VAL A 78 -5.55 -9.11 -3.03
C VAL A 78 -4.96 -10.25 -3.85
N LEU A 79 -4.48 -9.92 -5.05
CA LEU A 79 -3.87 -10.88 -5.96
C LEU A 79 -2.35 -10.80 -5.95
N VAL A 80 -1.68 -11.95 -6.08
CA VAL A 80 -0.25 -11.99 -6.37
C VAL A 80 0.01 -11.33 -7.71
N GLY A 81 0.95 -10.40 -7.74
CA GLY A 81 1.28 -9.57 -8.88
C GLY A 81 0.48 -8.26 -8.96
N GLN A 82 -0.45 -8.01 -8.04
CA GLN A 82 -1.17 -6.75 -7.96
C GLN A 82 -0.22 -5.61 -7.56
N GLU A 83 -0.39 -4.48 -8.24
CA GLU A 83 0.29 -3.21 -7.96
C GLU A 83 -0.47 -2.46 -6.87
N ILE A 84 0.28 -1.90 -5.93
CA ILE A 84 -0.26 -1.37 -4.67
C ILE A 84 0.56 -0.17 -4.22
N TYR A 85 -0.14 0.84 -3.74
CA TYR A 85 0.41 2.00 -3.06
C TYR A 85 0.35 1.80 -1.56
N LEU A 86 1.48 2.04 -0.89
CA LEU A 86 1.53 2.24 0.56
C LEU A 86 1.51 3.72 0.85
N LEU A 87 0.58 4.15 1.69
CA LEU A 87 0.40 5.52 2.13
C LEU A 87 0.60 5.55 3.64
N MET A 88 1.46 6.43 4.14
CA MET A 88 1.75 6.55 5.56
C MET A 88 1.77 8.01 6.00
N ARG A 89 1.12 8.29 7.12
CA ARG A 89 1.14 9.61 7.76
C ARG A 89 1.33 9.48 9.25
N LYS A 90 2.00 10.45 9.86
CA LYS A 90 2.14 10.52 11.31
C LYS A 90 0.81 10.96 11.92
N ASN A 91 0.40 10.30 12.99
CA ASN A 91 -0.73 10.77 13.78
C ASN A 91 -0.17 11.82 14.74
N THR A 92 -0.52 13.08 14.51
CA THR A 92 -0.22 14.19 15.44
C THR A 92 -0.96 13.99 16.76
#